data_AF-A0A535UT03-F1
#
_entry.id   AF-A0A535UT03-F1
#
_cell.length_a   1.000
_cell.length_b   1.000
_cell.length_c   1.000
_cell.angle_alpha   90.00
_cell.angle_beta   90.00
_cell.angle_gamma   90.00
#
_symmetry.space_group_name_H-M   'P 1'
#
loop_
_entity.id
_entity.type
_entity.pdbx_description
1 polymer ?
#
loop_
_entity_poly.entity_id
_entity_poly.type
_entity_poly.pdbx_seq_one_letter_code
_entity_poly.pdbx_strand_id
1 'polypeptide(L)'
;MLQNTVAQLTDQAQSTIRNEVQNLLDRTVAVTIANFQCGIVDFLSTRVIEHLQAIKAHVLGQPVPTRHPTFCQPVPSSVDVNLVKSNRPDHVDFFGYDFDTTPGIKVYLESTNGSRVDVTSKLIMNTAFQVTVPFGANGVQLTSQSKAIRLNWSGTDYGSIAVLQPSIPLCIESAVSSNTFGKTTSFIPALIAGDSDFWQGGNVFNGPSPLQVGLTVTTTVTQHAVTASIGMRAAELTGDTTTVSGETTNVLYQAPLGGRIESVIAGGGSFAWSTPATGKVFGDTTQRMTNGPDKVVTTVDIGGFTGGPITFPGGRGSDPGHAAGTTAGVEVTWNSLTVKVFQPPPGYSTCT
;
A
#
# COMPACT_ATOMS: atom_id res chain seq x y z
N MET A 1 -2.06 -9.21 -42.99
CA MET A 1 -3.16 -9.97 -42.37
C MET A 1 -3.15 -9.91 -40.85
N LEU A 2 -2.06 -10.25 -40.14
CA LEU A 2 -2.06 -10.23 -38.65
C LEU A 2 -2.26 -8.86 -37.99
N GLN A 3 -1.72 -7.77 -38.56
CA GLN A 3 -1.93 -6.41 -38.02
C GLN A 3 -3.42 -6.01 -38.02
N ASN A 4 -4.19 -6.50 -38.99
CA ASN A 4 -5.65 -6.28 -39.03
C ASN A 4 -6.38 -7.08 -37.95
N THR A 5 -5.85 -8.24 -37.53
CA THR A 5 -6.41 -9.04 -36.45
C THR A 5 -6.24 -8.35 -35.08
N VAL A 6 -5.12 -7.65 -34.87
CA VAL A 6 -4.89 -6.84 -33.64
C VAL A 6 -5.87 -5.68 -33.53
N ALA A 7 -6.19 -5.04 -34.65
CA ALA A 7 -7.13 -3.93 -34.72
C ALA A 7 -8.60 -4.34 -34.55
N GLN A 8 -8.93 -5.63 -34.72
CA GLN A 8 -10.29 -6.16 -34.64
C GLN A 8 -10.64 -6.82 -33.30
N LEU A 9 -9.70 -6.86 -32.35
CA LEU A 9 -9.96 -7.36 -30.99
C LEU A 9 -10.65 -6.26 -30.15
N THR A 10 -11.93 -6.47 -29.84
CA THR A 10 -12.76 -5.59 -28.99
C THR A 10 -12.12 -5.35 -27.61
N ASP A 11 -12.36 -4.18 -27.00
CA ASP A 11 -11.70 -3.71 -25.75
C ASP A 11 -11.79 -4.67 -24.55
N GLN A 12 -12.74 -5.61 -24.53
CA GLN A 12 -12.89 -6.62 -23.46
C GLN A 12 -12.17 -7.96 -23.75
N ALA A 13 -11.70 -8.20 -24.97
CA ALA A 13 -10.91 -9.39 -25.33
C ALA A 13 -9.44 -9.19 -24.96
N GLN A 14 -9.23 -9.15 -23.64
CA GLN A 14 -8.00 -9.23 -22.83
C GLN A 14 -6.70 -8.72 -23.46
N SER A 15 -6.14 -7.68 -22.83
CA SER A 15 -4.75 -7.21 -22.97
C SER A 15 -3.72 -8.34 -23.03
N THR A 16 -3.98 -9.48 -22.37
CA THR A 16 -3.17 -10.71 -22.46
C THR A 16 -3.09 -11.27 -23.87
N ILE A 17 -4.21 -11.36 -24.61
CA ILE A 17 -4.22 -11.85 -26.01
C ILE A 17 -3.50 -10.85 -26.91
N ARG A 18 -3.70 -9.54 -26.69
CA ARG A 18 -2.98 -8.50 -27.41
C ARG A 18 -1.46 -8.58 -27.16
N ASN A 19 -1.04 -8.82 -25.91
CA ASN A 19 0.36 -9.00 -25.55
C ASN A 19 0.95 -10.29 -26.14
N GLU A 20 0.22 -11.41 -26.14
CA GLU A 20 0.68 -12.67 -26.75
C GLU A 20 0.78 -12.56 -28.29
N VAL A 21 -0.16 -11.87 -28.94
CA VAL A 21 -0.12 -11.60 -30.38
C VAL A 21 0.99 -10.61 -30.72
N GLN A 22 1.21 -9.58 -29.89
CA GLN A 22 2.33 -8.65 -30.04
C GLN A 22 3.67 -9.37 -29.85
N ASN A 23 3.80 -10.22 -28.82
CA ASN A 23 4.98 -11.05 -28.59
C ASN A 23 5.22 -12.02 -29.75
N LEU A 24 4.16 -12.62 -30.31
CA LEU A 24 4.27 -13.49 -31.49
C LEU A 24 4.71 -12.69 -32.73
N LEU A 25 4.17 -11.49 -32.92
CA LEU A 25 4.52 -10.63 -34.05
C LEU A 25 5.94 -10.10 -33.92
N ASP A 26 6.33 -9.64 -32.74
CA ASP A 26 7.71 -9.24 -32.41
C ASP A 26 8.65 -10.43 -32.55
N ARG A 27 8.28 -11.63 -32.09
CA ARG A 27 9.05 -12.87 -32.31
C ARG A 27 9.21 -13.19 -33.79
N THR A 28 8.14 -13.04 -34.59
CA THR A 28 8.17 -13.36 -36.03
C THR A 28 9.00 -12.34 -36.81
N VAL A 29 8.84 -11.05 -36.52
CA VAL A 29 9.61 -9.94 -37.12
C VAL A 29 11.06 -10.02 -36.69
N ALA A 30 11.32 -10.22 -35.39
CA ALA A 30 12.66 -10.44 -34.86
C ALA A 30 13.31 -11.64 -35.56
N VAL A 31 12.71 -12.83 -35.55
CA VAL A 31 13.29 -14.01 -36.23
C VAL A 31 13.58 -13.73 -37.70
N THR A 32 12.71 -12.99 -38.40
CA THR A 32 12.94 -12.61 -39.81
C THR A 32 14.09 -11.61 -39.97
N ILE A 33 14.17 -10.58 -39.12
CA ILE A 33 15.22 -9.56 -39.15
C ILE A 33 16.56 -10.13 -38.69
N ALA A 34 16.62 -10.99 -37.67
CA ALA A 34 17.83 -11.73 -37.33
C ALA A 34 18.28 -12.64 -38.46
N ASN A 35 17.35 -13.37 -39.09
CA ASN A 35 17.71 -14.18 -40.26
C ASN A 35 18.23 -13.33 -41.42
N PHE A 36 17.81 -12.07 -41.56
CA PHE A 36 18.25 -11.21 -42.66
C PHE A 36 19.53 -10.41 -42.34
N GLN A 37 19.57 -9.71 -41.21
CA GLN A 37 20.71 -8.90 -40.76
C GLN A 37 21.87 -9.78 -40.30
N CYS A 38 21.60 -10.86 -39.57
CA CYS A 38 22.62 -11.79 -39.14
C CYS A 38 22.81 -13.01 -40.04
N GLY A 39 21.88 -13.37 -40.93
CA GLY A 39 21.94 -14.67 -41.60
C GLY A 39 22.46 -14.67 -43.05
N ILE A 40 22.40 -13.56 -43.79
CA ILE A 40 22.76 -13.59 -45.23
C ILE A 40 23.91 -12.65 -45.58
N VAL A 41 23.84 -11.36 -45.26
CA VAL A 41 24.85 -10.41 -45.75
C VAL A 41 26.11 -10.43 -44.88
N ASP A 42 25.94 -10.20 -43.58
CA ASP A 42 27.08 -10.09 -42.66
C ASP A 42 27.69 -11.46 -42.32
N PHE A 43 26.86 -12.48 -42.15
CA PHE A 43 27.33 -13.84 -41.91
C PHE A 43 28.11 -14.42 -43.09
N LEU A 44 27.59 -14.35 -44.33
CA LEU A 44 28.33 -14.91 -45.48
C LEU A 44 29.64 -14.15 -45.72
N SER A 45 29.62 -12.83 -45.63
CA SER A 45 30.82 -12.00 -45.77
C SER A 45 31.88 -12.35 -44.73
N THR A 46 31.49 -12.35 -43.46
CA THR A 46 32.40 -12.67 -42.33
C THR A 46 32.91 -14.09 -42.44
N ARG A 47 32.04 -15.05 -42.76
CA ARG A 47 32.39 -16.47 -42.89
C ARG A 47 33.36 -16.73 -44.03
N VAL A 48 33.19 -16.07 -45.17
CA VAL A 48 34.14 -16.15 -46.30
C VAL A 48 35.50 -15.58 -45.90
N ILE A 49 35.52 -14.43 -45.22
CA ILE A 49 36.77 -13.82 -44.73
C ILE A 49 37.48 -14.76 -43.75
N GLU A 50 36.77 -15.31 -42.77
CA GLU A 50 37.32 -16.25 -41.78
C GLU A 50 37.88 -17.51 -42.44
N HIS A 51 37.15 -18.10 -43.40
CA HIS A 51 37.63 -19.29 -44.12
C HIS A 51 38.86 -18.99 -44.97
N LEU A 52 38.90 -17.86 -45.67
CA LEU A 52 40.07 -17.44 -46.44
C LEU A 52 41.28 -17.19 -45.54
N GLN A 53 41.07 -16.62 -44.36
CA GLN A 53 42.12 -16.43 -43.35
C GLN A 53 42.62 -17.78 -42.80
N ALA A 54 41.73 -18.73 -42.54
CA ALA A 54 42.10 -20.08 -42.10
C ALA A 54 42.91 -20.82 -43.18
N ILE A 55 42.49 -20.74 -44.45
CA ILE A 55 43.22 -21.31 -45.59
C ILE A 55 44.60 -20.65 -45.71
N LYS A 56 44.66 -19.31 -45.66
CA LYS A 56 45.93 -18.56 -45.69
C LYS A 56 46.86 -19.00 -44.55
N ALA A 57 46.33 -19.12 -43.33
CA ALA A 57 47.12 -19.54 -42.18
C ALA A 57 47.66 -20.97 -42.38
N HIS A 58 46.84 -21.88 -42.89
CA HIS A 58 47.26 -23.25 -43.18
C HIS A 58 48.37 -23.31 -44.24
N VAL A 59 48.22 -22.55 -45.35
CA VAL A 59 49.20 -22.48 -46.43
C VAL A 59 50.52 -21.86 -45.96
N LEU A 60 50.47 -20.88 -45.05
CA LEU A 60 51.64 -20.17 -44.52
C LEU A 60 52.22 -20.81 -43.25
N GLY A 61 51.69 -21.94 -42.77
CA GLY A 61 52.11 -22.58 -41.52
C GLY A 61 51.88 -21.72 -40.27
N GLN A 62 50.94 -20.79 -40.32
CA GLN A 62 50.57 -19.90 -39.22
C GLN A 62 49.44 -20.52 -38.37
N PRO A 63 49.32 -20.14 -37.09
CA PRO A 63 48.18 -20.54 -36.27
C PRO A 63 46.87 -20.03 -36.88
N VAL A 64 45.84 -20.88 -36.88
CA VAL A 64 44.50 -20.53 -37.39
C VAL A 64 43.89 -19.45 -36.48
N PRO A 65 43.35 -18.35 -37.05
CA PRO A 65 42.69 -17.31 -36.26
C PRO A 65 41.54 -17.86 -35.41
N THR A 66 41.38 -17.33 -34.19
CA THR A 66 40.28 -17.71 -33.30
C THR A 66 38.98 -17.09 -33.81
N ARG A 67 37.91 -17.90 -33.87
CA ARG A 67 36.58 -17.42 -34.23
C ARG A 67 35.93 -16.73 -33.05
N HIS A 68 35.30 -15.59 -33.31
CA HIS A 68 34.61 -14.80 -32.30
C HIS A 68 33.10 -15.04 -32.41
N PRO A 69 32.41 -15.35 -31.30
CA PRO A 69 30.96 -15.48 -31.34
C PRO A 69 30.34 -14.13 -31.70
N THR A 70 29.36 -14.16 -32.61
CA THR A 70 28.59 -12.97 -32.95
C THR A 70 27.17 -13.14 -32.43
N PHE A 71 26.70 -12.13 -31.72
CA PHE A 71 25.36 -12.09 -31.17
C PHE A 71 24.49 -11.10 -31.94
N CYS A 72 23.26 -11.51 -32.22
CA CYS A 72 22.32 -10.75 -33.04
C CYS A 72 21.26 -10.09 -32.19
N GLN A 73 20.39 -10.91 -31.60
CA GLN A 73 19.34 -10.45 -30.72
C GLN A 73 18.84 -11.59 -29.84
N PRO A 74 18.30 -11.24 -28.65
CA PRO A 74 17.60 -12.20 -27.82
C PRO A 74 16.11 -12.22 -28.19
N VAL A 75 15.48 -13.36 -27.95
CA VAL A 75 14.03 -13.56 -28.12
C VAL A 75 13.49 -14.19 -26.83
N PRO A 76 12.59 -13.51 -26.08
CA PRO A 76 12.14 -12.14 -26.32
C PRO A 76 13.26 -11.10 -26.10
N SER A 77 13.03 -9.84 -26.47
CA SER A 77 14.00 -8.74 -26.30
C SER A 77 14.17 -8.29 -24.84
N SER A 78 13.21 -8.64 -23.99
CA SER A 78 13.22 -8.42 -22.53
C SER A 78 12.36 -9.46 -21.82
N VAL A 79 12.56 -9.65 -20.53
CA VAL A 79 11.77 -10.57 -19.70
C VAL A 79 11.19 -9.87 -18.49
N ASP A 80 9.89 -10.01 -18.23
CA ASP A 80 9.23 -9.51 -17.03
C ASP A 80 9.25 -10.57 -15.93
N VAL A 81 9.76 -10.22 -14.74
CA VAL A 81 9.86 -11.15 -13.60
C VAL A 81 8.50 -11.73 -13.19
N ASN A 82 7.41 -10.98 -13.25
CA ASN A 82 6.08 -11.46 -12.87
C ASN A 82 5.55 -12.47 -13.88
N LEU A 83 5.81 -12.23 -15.17
CA LEU A 83 5.43 -13.18 -16.21
C LEU A 83 6.25 -14.46 -16.07
N VAL A 84 7.57 -14.37 -15.85
CA VAL A 84 8.43 -15.55 -15.68
C VAL A 84 8.02 -16.37 -14.45
N LYS A 85 7.63 -15.72 -13.33
CA LYS A 85 7.03 -16.40 -12.17
C LYS A 85 5.71 -17.10 -12.49
N SER A 86 4.98 -16.59 -13.47
CA SER A 86 3.77 -17.21 -14.04
C SER A 86 4.10 -18.21 -15.16
N ASN A 87 5.36 -18.63 -15.27
CA ASN A 87 5.90 -19.58 -16.23
C ASN A 87 5.81 -19.11 -17.71
N ARG A 88 5.91 -17.79 -17.96
CA ARG A 88 5.90 -17.19 -19.30
C ARG A 88 6.83 -15.98 -19.42
N PRO A 89 7.79 -15.91 -20.36
CA PRO A 89 8.32 -17.06 -21.07
C PRO A 89 9.04 -17.99 -20.08
N ASP A 90 9.13 -19.26 -20.45
CA ASP A 90 9.88 -20.28 -19.72
C ASP A 90 11.37 -20.34 -20.14
N HIS A 91 11.77 -19.58 -21.16
CA HIS A 91 13.15 -19.44 -21.60
C HIS A 91 13.39 -18.13 -22.36
N VAL A 92 14.66 -17.82 -22.59
CA VAL A 92 15.10 -16.86 -23.60
C VAL A 92 16.05 -17.55 -24.57
N ASP A 93 15.87 -17.27 -25.86
CA ASP A 93 16.78 -17.69 -26.92
C ASP A 93 17.69 -16.55 -27.31
N PHE A 94 18.97 -16.87 -27.52
CA PHE A 94 19.95 -15.95 -28.10
C PHE A 94 20.34 -16.51 -29.47
N PHE A 95 20.15 -15.71 -30.52
CA PHE A 95 20.52 -16.06 -31.88
C PHE A 95 21.83 -15.38 -32.30
N GLY A 96 22.64 -16.10 -33.07
CA GLY A 96 23.97 -15.68 -33.46
C GLY A 96 24.68 -16.71 -34.31
N TYR A 97 26.01 -16.65 -34.34
CA TYR A 97 26.86 -17.66 -34.95
C TYR A 97 28.18 -17.84 -34.19
N ASP A 98 28.81 -19.00 -34.39
CA ASP A 98 30.05 -19.42 -33.72
C ASP A 98 29.94 -19.48 -32.18
N PHE A 99 28.79 -19.94 -31.67
CA PHE A 99 28.61 -20.23 -30.24
C PHE A 99 29.35 -21.49 -29.75
N ASP A 100 29.83 -22.33 -30.67
CA ASP A 100 30.65 -23.53 -30.43
C ASP A 100 32.15 -23.22 -30.27
N THR A 101 32.49 -21.96 -29.93
CA THR A 101 33.87 -21.49 -29.78
C THR A 101 34.53 -21.96 -28.47
N THR A 102 35.86 -21.90 -28.46
CA THR A 102 36.67 -22.12 -27.26
C THR A 102 37.49 -20.85 -26.96
N PRO A 103 37.39 -20.26 -25.75
CA PRO A 103 36.57 -20.69 -24.61
C PRO A 103 35.06 -20.61 -24.90
N GLY A 104 34.26 -21.44 -24.23
CA GLY A 104 32.81 -21.45 -24.41
C GLY A 104 32.13 -20.18 -23.88
N ILE A 105 30.93 -19.90 -24.38
CA ILE A 105 30.08 -18.80 -23.90
C ILE A 105 29.72 -19.00 -22.43
N LYS A 106 29.87 -17.94 -21.65
CA LYS A 106 29.40 -17.86 -20.26
C LYS A 106 28.13 -17.04 -20.17
N VAL A 107 27.28 -17.38 -19.21
CA VAL A 107 26.05 -16.65 -18.91
C VAL A 107 26.13 -16.10 -17.51
N TYR A 108 25.87 -14.80 -17.36
CA TYR A 108 25.79 -14.13 -16.07
C TYR A 108 24.42 -13.56 -15.82
N LEU A 109 23.87 -13.79 -14.63
CA LEU A 109 22.74 -13.02 -14.09
C LEU A 109 23.30 -11.78 -13.38
N GLU A 110 23.05 -10.61 -13.95
CA GLU A 110 23.40 -9.32 -13.36
C GLU A 110 22.30 -8.86 -12.40
N SER A 111 22.69 -8.42 -11.21
CA SER A 111 21.79 -7.82 -10.22
C SER A 111 21.75 -6.29 -10.33
N THR A 112 20.73 -5.67 -9.74
CA THR A 112 20.55 -4.20 -9.65
C THR A 112 21.75 -3.48 -9.03
N ASN A 113 22.44 -4.12 -8.09
CA ASN A 113 23.66 -3.62 -7.46
C ASN A 113 24.94 -3.82 -8.30
N GLY A 114 24.83 -4.36 -9.52
CA GLY A 114 25.96 -4.63 -10.42
C GLY A 114 26.70 -5.94 -10.17
N SER A 115 26.36 -6.70 -9.12
CA SER A 115 26.93 -8.03 -8.90
C SER A 115 26.49 -9.01 -10.00
N ARG A 116 27.36 -9.97 -10.31
CA ARG A 116 27.12 -10.98 -11.36
C ARG A 116 27.25 -12.37 -10.78
N VAL A 117 26.28 -13.23 -11.06
CA VAL A 117 26.31 -14.65 -10.73
C VAL A 117 26.47 -15.46 -12.01
N ASP A 118 27.46 -16.34 -12.05
CA ASP A 118 27.67 -17.27 -13.17
C ASP A 118 26.54 -18.32 -13.18
N VAL A 119 25.77 -18.34 -14.24
CA VAL A 119 24.66 -19.29 -14.48
C VAL A 119 24.90 -20.10 -15.75
N THR A 120 26.15 -20.21 -16.20
CA THR A 120 26.53 -20.94 -17.43
C THR A 120 26.09 -22.40 -17.39
N SER A 121 26.02 -23.02 -16.21
CA SER A 121 25.52 -24.40 -16.05
C SER A 121 24.06 -24.59 -16.45
N LYS A 122 23.31 -23.51 -16.65
CA LYS A 122 21.92 -23.51 -17.13
C LYS A 122 21.82 -23.26 -18.64
N LEU A 123 22.90 -22.85 -19.29
CA LEU A 123 22.93 -22.61 -20.72
C LEU A 123 22.76 -23.92 -21.49
N ILE A 124 21.82 -23.93 -22.42
CA ILE A 124 21.64 -25.02 -23.37
C ILE A 124 22.16 -24.55 -24.72
N MET A 125 23.21 -25.21 -25.22
CA MET A 125 23.71 -24.97 -26.57
C MET A 125 22.99 -25.92 -27.53
N ASN A 126 22.00 -25.40 -28.26
CA ASN A 126 21.22 -26.20 -29.20
C ASN A 126 22.01 -26.43 -30.49
N THR A 127 22.64 -25.36 -31.00
CA THR A 127 23.46 -25.37 -32.21
C THR A 127 24.57 -24.31 -32.08
N ALA A 128 25.49 -24.25 -33.05
CA ALA A 128 26.45 -23.15 -33.16
C ALA A 128 25.79 -21.77 -33.41
N PHE A 129 24.48 -21.72 -33.66
CA PHE A 129 23.73 -20.52 -34.02
C PHE A 129 22.66 -20.09 -33.01
N GLN A 130 22.38 -20.96 -32.03
CA GLN A 130 21.34 -20.72 -31.04
C GLN A 130 21.73 -21.31 -29.69
N VAL A 131 21.64 -20.47 -28.66
CA VAL A 131 21.71 -20.90 -27.27
C VAL A 131 20.44 -20.49 -26.54
N THR A 132 19.99 -21.33 -25.61
CA THR A 132 18.78 -21.12 -24.83
C THR A 132 19.13 -21.03 -23.35
N VAL A 133 18.55 -20.07 -22.66
CA VAL A 133 18.62 -19.94 -21.19
C VAL A 133 17.22 -20.18 -20.64
N PRO A 134 16.94 -21.35 -20.04
CA PRO A 134 15.66 -21.65 -19.43
C PRO A 134 15.47 -20.89 -18.11
N PHE A 135 14.21 -20.65 -17.74
CA PHE A 135 13.76 -20.10 -16.47
C PHE A 135 13.02 -21.16 -15.62
N GLY A 136 12.64 -20.79 -14.40
CA GLY A 136 11.90 -21.67 -13.50
C GLY A 136 12.78 -22.68 -12.78
N ALA A 137 12.19 -23.67 -12.09
CA ALA A 137 12.88 -24.53 -11.10
C ALA A 137 14.22 -25.13 -11.57
N ASN A 138 14.30 -25.54 -12.83
CA ASN A 138 15.50 -26.15 -13.41
C ASN A 138 16.42 -25.16 -14.13
N GLY A 139 15.95 -23.93 -14.37
CA GLY A 139 16.66 -22.88 -15.09
C GLY A 139 17.22 -21.78 -14.18
N VAL A 140 17.35 -20.58 -14.76
CA VAL A 140 17.77 -19.36 -14.07
C VAL A 140 16.60 -18.82 -13.24
N GLN A 141 16.87 -18.54 -11.96
CA GLN A 141 15.88 -17.96 -11.05
C GLN A 141 15.95 -16.43 -11.11
N LEU A 142 14.88 -15.79 -11.58
CA LEU A 142 14.76 -14.33 -11.56
C LEU A 142 14.17 -13.85 -10.22
N THR A 143 14.78 -12.82 -9.65
CA THR A 143 14.37 -12.22 -8.38
C THR A 143 14.04 -10.74 -8.56
N SER A 144 13.58 -10.08 -7.49
CA SER A 144 13.39 -8.63 -7.47
C SER A 144 14.70 -7.83 -7.63
N GLN A 145 15.86 -8.49 -7.52
CA GLN A 145 17.17 -7.89 -7.72
C GLN A 145 17.75 -8.17 -9.10
N SER A 146 17.12 -9.01 -9.93
CA SER A 146 17.63 -9.34 -11.26
C SER A 146 17.50 -8.16 -12.22
N LYS A 147 18.57 -7.80 -12.93
CA LYS A 147 18.60 -6.65 -13.84
C LYS A 147 18.75 -7.06 -15.30
N ALA A 148 19.63 -8.02 -15.58
CA ALA A 148 19.88 -8.48 -16.93
C ALA A 148 20.47 -9.89 -16.94
N ILE A 149 20.33 -10.59 -18.05
CA ILE A 149 21.12 -11.78 -18.36
C ILE A 149 22.14 -11.36 -19.41
N ARG A 150 23.42 -11.67 -19.17
CA ARG A 150 24.56 -11.30 -20.02
C ARG A 150 25.22 -12.54 -20.60
N LEU A 151 25.42 -12.55 -21.90
CA LEU A 151 26.33 -13.48 -22.57
C LEU A 151 27.72 -12.87 -22.60
N ASN A 152 28.68 -13.59 -22.03
CA ASN A 152 30.07 -13.18 -21.95
C ASN A 152 30.95 -14.20 -22.67
N TRP A 153 31.88 -13.70 -23.46
CA TRP A 153 32.91 -14.51 -24.10
C TRP A 153 34.27 -13.85 -23.88
N SER A 154 35.24 -14.63 -23.40
CA SER A 154 36.59 -14.18 -23.12
C SER A 154 36.69 -12.87 -22.30
N GLY A 155 35.75 -12.63 -21.37
CA GLY A 155 35.73 -11.44 -20.52
C GLY A 155 34.91 -10.26 -21.06
N THR A 156 34.43 -10.32 -22.30
CA THR A 156 33.62 -9.27 -22.93
C THR A 156 32.15 -9.68 -23.01
N ASP A 157 31.23 -8.76 -22.70
CA ASP A 157 29.80 -8.99 -22.87
C ASP A 157 29.39 -8.76 -24.32
N TYR A 158 28.86 -9.79 -24.98
CA TYR A 158 28.46 -9.76 -26.40
C TYR A 158 26.94 -9.69 -26.58
N GLY A 159 26.17 -10.16 -25.60
CA GLY A 159 24.71 -10.17 -25.67
C GLY A 159 24.08 -9.89 -24.32
N SER A 160 22.91 -9.27 -24.33
CA SER A 160 22.16 -9.04 -23.10
C SER A 160 20.67 -8.97 -23.33
N ILE A 161 19.93 -9.45 -22.34
CA ILE A 161 18.48 -9.24 -22.22
C ILE A 161 18.17 -8.54 -20.91
N ALA A 162 17.34 -7.51 -20.98
CA ALA A 162 16.89 -6.78 -19.80
C ALA A 162 15.83 -7.59 -19.03
N VAL A 163 15.93 -7.55 -17.70
CA VAL A 163 14.94 -8.09 -16.79
C VAL A 163 14.10 -6.93 -16.26
N LEU A 164 12.83 -6.87 -16.64
CA LEU A 164 11.88 -5.86 -16.21
C LEU A 164 11.35 -6.22 -14.83
N GLN A 165 11.47 -5.27 -13.92
CA GLN A 165 10.92 -5.37 -12.57
C GLN A 165 9.50 -4.82 -12.53
N PRO A 166 8.66 -5.26 -11.57
CA PRO A 166 7.33 -4.70 -11.37
C PRO A 166 7.43 -3.18 -11.16
N SER A 167 6.69 -2.40 -11.94
CA SER A 167 6.57 -0.96 -11.69
C SER A 167 5.73 -0.75 -10.43
N ILE A 168 6.32 -0.12 -9.42
CA ILE A 168 5.54 0.38 -8.28
C ILE A 168 4.82 1.64 -8.77
N PRO A 169 3.48 1.71 -8.71
CA PRO A 169 2.77 2.87 -9.19
C PRO A 169 2.97 4.07 -8.27
N LEU A 170 2.78 5.26 -8.82
CA LEU A 170 2.72 6.49 -8.03
C LEU A 170 1.48 6.50 -7.14
N CYS A 171 1.62 7.01 -5.92
CA CYS A 171 0.47 7.18 -5.04
C CYS A 171 -0.51 8.21 -5.61
N ILE A 172 -1.80 7.90 -5.48
CA ILE A 172 -2.88 8.83 -5.83
C ILE A 172 -3.26 9.61 -4.57
N GLU A 173 -3.31 10.93 -4.71
CA GLU A 173 -3.81 11.83 -3.69
C GLU A 173 -5.34 11.83 -3.71
N SER A 174 -5.98 11.70 -2.55
CA SER A 174 -7.43 11.79 -2.42
C SER A 174 -7.83 12.46 -1.10
N ALA A 175 -8.95 13.17 -1.12
CA ALA A 175 -9.60 13.69 0.07
C ALA A 175 -10.75 12.74 0.44
N VAL A 176 -10.68 12.17 1.64
CA VAL A 176 -11.65 11.17 2.10
C VAL A 176 -12.30 11.65 3.40
N SER A 177 -13.61 11.49 3.50
CA SER A 177 -14.36 11.78 4.73
C SER A 177 -14.23 10.65 5.74
N SER A 178 -14.32 10.99 7.02
CA SER A 178 -14.23 10.06 8.13
C SER A 178 -15.33 8.99 8.10
N ASN A 179 -15.04 7.81 8.66
CA ASN A 179 -16.00 6.71 8.77
C ASN A 179 -16.95 6.86 9.97
N THR A 180 -16.75 7.90 10.78
CA THR A 180 -17.55 8.22 11.97
C THR A 180 -18.48 9.41 11.78
N PHE A 181 -18.51 10.04 10.60
CA PHE A 181 -19.40 11.16 10.32
C PHE A 181 -20.86 10.84 10.69
N GLY A 182 -21.44 11.70 11.53
CA GLY A 182 -22.83 11.57 12.00
C GLY A 182 -23.06 10.50 13.07
N LYS A 183 -22.01 9.82 13.56
CA LYS A 183 -22.13 8.87 14.67
C LYS A 183 -22.01 9.57 16.02
N THR A 184 -22.76 9.09 17.01
CA THR A 184 -22.66 9.54 18.40
C THR A 184 -21.99 8.46 19.23
N THR A 185 -20.94 8.82 19.96
CA THR A 185 -20.31 7.96 20.96
C THR A 185 -20.79 8.38 22.34
N SER A 186 -21.31 7.43 23.11
CA SER A 186 -21.59 7.61 24.54
C SER A 186 -20.38 7.14 25.35
N PHE A 187 -19.96 7.95 26.32
CA PHE A 187 -18.91 7.60 27.26
C PHE A 187 -19.39 7.81 28.69
N ILE A 188 -19.33 6.73 29.49
CA ILE A 188 -19.63 6.76 30.92
C ILE A 188 -18.31 6.42 31.65
N PRO A 189 -17.66 7.40 32.30
CA PRO A 189 -16.45 7.14 33.09
C PRO A 189 -16.72 6.18 34.25
N ALA A 190 -15.68 5.45 34.66
CA ALA A 190 -15.74 4.54 35.80
C ALA A 190 -15.85 5.32 37.13
N LEU A 191 -16.49 4.70 38.11
CA LEU A 191 -16.48 5.18 39.49
C LEU A 191 -15.08 5.10 40.09
N ILE A 192 -14.66 6.18 40.74
CA ILE A 192 -13.39 6.27 41.47
C ILE A 192 -13.63 6.30 42.99
N ALA A 193 -14.67 6.99 43.45
CA ALA A 193 -15.01 7.14 44.86
C ALA A 193 -16.50 7.48 45.06
N GLY A 194 -17.00 7.30 46.28
CA GLY A 194 -18.40 7.52 46.69
C GLY A 194 -19.33 6.36 46.38
N ASP A 195 -20.63 6.59 46.51
CA ASP A 195 -21.67 5.57 46.39
C ASP A 195 -22.26 5.43 44.96
N SER A 196 -21.71 6.18 44.00
CA SER A 196 -22.15 6.23 42.59
C SER A 196 -23.47 6.94 42.35
N ASP A 197 -24.01 7.61 43.36
CA ASP A 197 -25.04 8.60 43.15
C ASP A 197 -24.44 10.02 43.25
N PHE A 198 -24.99 10.94 42.47
CA PHE A 198 -24.60 12.36 42.53
C PHE A 198 -25.67 13.14 43.31
N TRP A 199 -26.18 12.55 44.38
CA TRP A 199 -27.27 13.07 45.18
C TRP A 199 -26.83 13.35 46.62
N GLN A 200 -27.26 14.48 47.18
CA GLN A 200 -26.99 14.76 48.60
C GLN A 200 -27.84 13.83 49.48
N GLY A 201 -27.25 12.72 49.91
CA GLY A 201 -27.80 11.80 50.89
C GLY A 201 -28.03 12.48 52.25
N GLY A 202 -29.26 12.93 52.49
CA GLY A 202 -29.67 13.48 53.78
C GLY A 202 -31.13 13.88 53.73
N ASN A 203 -31.96 13.17 54.50
CA ASN A 203 -33.40 13.35 54.66
C ASN A 203 -33.92 14.75 54.29
N VAL A 204 -34.83 14.79 53.30
CA VAL A 204 -35.69 15.93 52.91
C VAL A 204 -35.02 16.99 52.00
N PHE A 205 -35.29 16.89 50.69
CA PHE A 205 -35.29 17.98 49.68
C PHE A 205 -34.06 18.91 49.57
N ASN A 206 -32.84 18.43 49.77
CA ASN A 206 -31.66 19.18 49.29
C ASN A 206 -31.29 18.64 47.91
N GLY A 207 -31.38 19.49 46.90
CA GLY A 207 -31.23 19.13 45.49
C GLY A 207 -29.84 18.62 45.10
N PRO A 208 -29.52 18.57 43.80
CA PRO A 208 -28.28 17.96 43.31
C PRO A 208 -27.04 18.56 44.00
N SER A 209 -26.08 17.70 44.35
CA SER A 209 -24.78 18.14 44.84
C SER A 209 -24.15 19.11 43.83
N PRO A 210 -23.51 20.20 44.28
CA PRO A 210 -22.69 20.99 43.38
C PRO A 210 -21.62 20.09 42.76
N LEU A 211 -21.63 20.00 41.43
CA LEU A 211 -20.71 19.15 40.67
C LEU A 211 -19.61 19.98 40.04
N GLN A 212 -18.40 19.44 40.06
CA GLN A 212 -17.33 19.87 39.17
C GLN A 212 -17.23 18.88 38.02
N VAL A 213 -17.43 19.36 36.79
CA VAL A 213 -17.26 18.56 35.57
C VAL A 213 -16.14 19.12 34.71
N GLY A 214 -15.21 18.24 34.34
CA GLY A 214 -14.20 18.48 33.31
C GLY A 214 -14.41 17.53 32.14
N LEU A 215 -14.41 18.09 30.92
CA LEU A 215 -14.49 17.34 29.67
C LEU A 215 -13.32 17.76 28.77
N THR A 216 -12.58 16.79 28.27
CA THR A 216 -11.48 17.02 27.32
C THR A 216 -11.67 16.12 26.11
N VAL A 217 -11.59 16.71 24.92
CA VAL A 217 -11.60 15.96 23.66
C VAL A 217 -10.33 16.31 22.88
N THR A 218 -9.45 15.33 22.71
CA THR A 218 -8.16 15.51 22.05
C THR A 218 -8.10 14.66 20.79
N THR A 219 -7.81 15.28 19.66
CA THR A 219 -7.56 14.57 18.40
C THR A 219 -6.07 14.28 18.23
N THR A 220 -5.73 13.05 17.87
CA THR A 220 -4.37 12.63 17.54
C THR A 220 -4.34 12.15 16.09
N VAL A 221 -3.40 12.69 15.31
CA VAL A 221 -3.19 12.32 13.92
C VAL A 221 -1.88 11.56 13.81
N THR A 222 -1.95 10.34 13.28
CA THR A 222 -0.78 9.54 12.91
C THR A 222 -0.75 9.35 11.41
N GLN A 223 0.31 8.73 10.89
CA GLN A 223 0.39 8.41 9.45
C GLN A 223 -0.69 7.41 8.99
N HIS A 224 -1.36 6.69 9.90
CA HIS A 224 -2.30 5.62 9.55
C HIS A 224 -3.70 5.77 10.16
N ALA A 225 -3.86 6.61 11.18
CA ALA A 225 -5.14 6.79 11.83
C ALA A 225 -5.31 8.22 12.37
N VAL A 226 -6.55 8.68 12.38
CA VAL A 226 -7.00 9.80 13.21
C VAL A 226 -7.82 9.22 14.35
N THR A 227 -7.41 9.49 15.58
CA THR A 227 -8.12 9.07 16.79
C THR A 227 -8.57 10.28 17.58
N ALA A 228 -9.67 10.15 18.32
CA ALA A 228 -10.11 11.13 19.29
C ALA A 228 -10.25 10.48 20.66
N SER A 229 -9.66 11.12 21.65
CA SER A 229 -9.76 10.71 23.04
C SER A 229 -10.76 11.60 23.77
N ILE A 230 -11.70 10.98 24.49
CA ILE A 230 -12.71 11.64 25.31
C ILE A 230 -12.35 11.37 26.77
N GLY A 231 -11.89 12.39 27.47
CA GLY A 231 -11.65 12.36 28.91
C GLY A 231 -12.77 13.06 29.66
N MET A 232 -13.32 12.42 30.69
CA MET A 232 -14.34 13.00 31.57
C MET A 232 -13.95 12.82 33.03
N ARG A 233 -14.20 13.85 33.84
CA ARG A 233 -14.18 13.77 35.30
C ARG A 233 -15.41 14.50 35.83
N ALA A 234 -16.20 13.85 36.66
CA ALA A 234 -17.26 14.50 37.42
C ALA A 234 -17.08 14.16 38.91
N ALA A 235 -17.15 15.17 39.76
CA ALA A 235 -16.97 15.02 41.20
C ALA A 235 -18.01 15.87 41.95
N GLU A 236 -18.62 15.30 42.98
CA GLU A 236 -19.36 16.07 43.96
C GLU A 236 -18.42 16.97 44.79
N LEU A 237 -18.85 18.20 45.04
CA LEU A 237 -18.10 19.16 45.86
C LEU A 237 -18.50 19.13 47.33
N THR A 238 -19.62 18.49 47.67
CA THR A 238 -20.15 18.36 49.03
C THR A 238 -20.98 17.10 49.13
N GLY A 239 -20.90 16.35 50.22
CA GLY A 239 -21.67 15.11 50.41
C GLY A 239 -20.75 13.92 50.64
N ASP A 240 -21.11 12.79 50.03
CA ASP A 240 -20.34 11.54 50.07
C ASP A 240 -19.10 11.57 49.14
N THR A 241 -18.97 12.65 48.36
CA THR A 241 -17.85 12.96 47.46
C THR A 241 -17.74 11.99 46.27
N THR A 242 -18.88 11.51 45.77
CA THR A 242 -18.91 10.69 44.56
C THR A 242 -18.11 11.30 43.41
N THR A 243 -17.18 10.50 42.87
CA THR A 243 -16.29 10.90 41.79
C THR A 243 -16.23 9.81 40.73
N VAL A 244 -16.43 10.19 39.48
CA VAL A 244 -16.19 9.35 38.30
C VAL A 244 -15.10 10.00 37.45
N SER A 245 -14.21 9.19 36.89
CA SER A 245 -13.31 9.67 35.84
C SER A 245 -12.83 8.54 34.95
N GLY A 246 -12.48 8.89 33.73
CA GLY A 246 -11.88 7.98 32.79
C GLY A 246 -11.67 8.64 31.44
N GLU A 247 -11.12 7.85 30.54
CA GLU A 247 -10.83 8.25 29.17
C GLU A 247 -11.18 7.10 28.22
N THR A 248 -11.72 7.44 27.04
CA THR A 248 -11.96 6.46 25.97
C THR A 248 -11.46 7.00 24.64
N THR A 249 -10.86 6.12 23.84
CA THR A 249 -10.33 6.48 22.51
C THR A 249 -11.21 5.90 21.41
N ASN A 250 -11.55 6.72 20.43
CA ASN A 250 -12.32 6.35 19.26
C ASN A 250 -11.49 6.58 17.99
N VAL A 251 -11.52 5.63 17.07
CA VAL A 251 -10.89 5.80 15.75
C VAL A 251 -11.87 6.55 14.85
N LEU A 252 -11.47 7.75 14.43
CA LEU A 252 -12.26 8.59 13.52
C LEU A 252 -11.96 8.30 12.05
N TYR A 253 -10.75 7.86 11.74
CA TYR A 253 -10.37 7.45 10.39
C TYR A 253 -9.21 6.47 10.45
N GLN A 254 -9.24 5.48 9.55
CA GLN A 254 -8.17 4.51 9.36
C GLN A 254 -7.77 4.51 7.88
N ALA A 255 -6.49 4.73 7.60
CA ALA A 255 -5.98 4.67 6.24
C ALA A 255 -6.04 3.22 5.69
N PRO A 256 -6.34 3.05 4.39
CA PRO A 256 -6.30 1.73 3.75
C PRO A 256 -4.87 1.16 3.71
N LEU A 257 -4.75 -0.15 3.45
CA LEU A 257 -3.44 -0.82 3.38
C LEU A 257 -2.55 -0.16 2.31
N GLY A 258 -1.32 0.17 2.70
CA GLY A 258 -0.36 0.88 1.83
C GLY A 258 -0.63 2.38 1.69
N GLY A 259 -1.73 2.88 2.27
CA GLY A 259 -2.04 4.30 2.32
C GLY A 259 -1.47 5.00 3.56
N ARG A 260 -1.28 6.31 3.45
CA ARG A 260 -0.86 7.18 4.55
C ARG A 260 -1.66 8.48 4.57
N ILE A 261 -1.89 8.99 5.77
CA ILE A 261 -2.48 10.30 6.03
C ILE A 261 -1.38 11.34 5.92
N GLU A 262 -1.58 12.32 5.05
CA GLU A 262 -0.70 13.48 4.95
C GLU A 262 -1.11 14.58 5.92
N SER A 263 -2.40 14.90 5.94
CA SER A 263 -2.94 15.97 6.77
C SER A 263 -4.44 15.82 7.01
N VAL A 264 -4.92 16.48 8.05
CA VAL A 264 -6.35 16.75 8.24
C VAL A 264 -6.66 18.07 7.56
N ILE A 265 -7.57 18.05 6.58
CA ILE A 265 -7.93 19.25 5.79
C ILE A 265 -9.11 19.98 6.44
N ALA A 266 -9.97 19.28 7.18
CA ALA A 266 -11.09 19.88 7.93
C ALA A 266 -11.50 19.01 9.14
N GLY A 267 -11.94 19.64 10.24
CA GLY A 267 -12.59 18.97 11.38
C GLY A 267 -11.67 18.38 12.47
N GLY A 268 -10.41 18.81 12.59
CA GLY A 268 -9.39 18.20 13.48
C GLY A 268 -8.90 19.07 14.65
N GLY A 269 -9.78 19.75 15.38
CA GLY A 269 -9.39 20.59 16.53
C GLY A 269 -9.51 19.88 17.88
N SER A 270 -8.60 20.20 18.81
CA SER A 270 -8.74 19.84 20.23
C SER A 270 -9.68 20.80 20.96
N PHE A 271 -10.42 20.29 21.96
CA PHE A 271 -11.25 21.11 22.85
C PHE A 271 -11.11 20.72 24.31
N ALA A 272 -11.20 21.73 25.17
CA ALA A 272 -11.37 21.54 26.60
C ALA A 272 -12.50 22.42 27.09
N TRP A 273 -13.38 21.85 27.91
CA TRP A 273 -14.44 22.57 28.62
C TRP A 273 -14.40 22.26 30.11
N SER A 274 -14.58 23.30 30.92
CA SER A 274 -14.67 23.17 32.37
C SER A 274 -15.65 24.20 32.91
N THR A 275 -16.54 23.79 33.81
CA THR A 275 -17.38 24.71 34.60
C THR A 275 -16.99 24.63 36.07
N PRO A 276 -16.37 25.70 36.62
CA PRO A 276 -16.03 25.77 38.04
C PRO A 276 -17.17 26.33 38.92
N ALA A 277 -18.30 26.75 38.35
CA ALA A 277 -19.36 27.41 39.10
C ALA A 277 -20.27 26.41 39.84
N THR A 278 -20.26 26.50 41.17
CA THR A 278 -21.28 25.96 42.09
C THR A 278 -22.64 26.58 41.77
N GLY A 279 -23.42 25.94 40.90
CA GLY A 279 -24.77 26.42 40.62
C GLY A 279 -25.45 25.66 39.51
N LYS A 280 -26.40 24.80 39.90
CA LYS A 280 -27.51 24.23 39.14
C LYS A 280 -27.15 23.69 37.75
N VAL A 281 -27.27 22.36 37.62
CA VAL A 281 -27.34 21.61 36.36
C VAL A 281 -27.91 22.50 35.25
N PHE A 282 -27.04 22.89 34.30
CA PHE A 282 -27.39 23.85 33.26
C PHE A 282 -28.50 23.30 32.40
N GLY A 283 -29.58 24.08 32.33
CA GLY A 283 -30.84 23.83 31.64
C GLY A 283 -31.75 25.05 31.66
N ASP A 284 -31.50 25.97 30.74
CA ASP A 284 -32.29 27.18 30.38
C ASP A 284 -32.33 28.35 31.39
N THR A 285 -32.08 29.55 30.84
CA THR A 285 -32.44 30.88 31.35
C THR A 285 -33.90 31.05 31.76
N THR A 286 -34.80 30.13 31.44
CA THR A 286 -36.16 30.12 31.97
C THR A 286 -36.67 28.70 32.25
N GLN A 287 -36.81 28.37 33.53
CA GLN A 287 -37.69 27.35 34.13
C GLN A 287 -37.12 25.96 34.50
N ARG A 288 -37.36 25.67 35.79
CA ARG A 288 -37.31 24.43 36.58
C ARG A 288 -37.38 23.09 35.83
N MET A 289 -36.47 22.17 36.16
CA MET A 289 -36.73 20.73 36.08
C MET A 289 -37.09 20.18 37.46
N THR A 290 -38.39 19.95 37.67
CA THR A 290 -38.91 19.12 38.76
C THR A 290 -39.37 17.82 38.09
N ASN A 291 -38.64 16.73 38.31
CA ASN A 291 -38.95 15.35 37.91
C ASN A 291 -38.78 14.95 36.43
N GLY A 292 -37.58 15.19 35.85
CA GLY A 292 -37.06 14.53 34.62
C GLY A 292 -37.93 14.51 33.34
N PRO A 293 -37.42 13.87 32.28
CA PRO A 293 -36.37 14.40 31.41
C PRO A 293 -36.87 15.57 30.54
N ASP A 294 -36.00 16.46 30.08
CA ASP A 294 -36.16 17.11 28.77
C ASP A 294 -34.90 17.89 28.43
N LYS A 295 -34.44 17.67 27.19
CA LYS A 295 -33.19 18.13 26.61
C LYS A 295 -32.81 19.56 26.99
N VAL A 296 -31.60 19.71 27.50
CA VAL A 296 -30.89 20.99 27.47
C VAL A 296 -29.99 20.98 26.25
N VAL A 297 -30.32 21.84 25.27
CA VAL A 297 -29.53 22.05 24.06
C VAL A 297 -28.65 23.27 24.30
N THR A 298 -27.34 23.05 24.36
CA THR A 298 -26.36 24.15 24.26
C THR A 298 -25.31 23.79 23.23
N THR A 299 -25.34 24.49 22.11
CA THR A 299 -24.42 24.32 20.98
C THR A 299 -23.11 25.06 21.27
N VAL A 300 -21.96 24.37 21.22
CA VAL A 300 -20.65 25.02 21.20
C VAL A 300 -19.83 24.42 20.06
N ASP A 301 -19.37 25.28 19.16
CA ASP A 301 -18.80 24.95 17.85
C ASP A 301 -17.27 24.89 17.89
N ILE A 302 -16.72 23.78 17.40
CA ILE A 302 -15.27 23.56 17.24
C ILE A 302 -15.06 22.84 15.94
N GLY A 303 -15.14 23.58 14.83
CA GLY A 303 -15.13 22.97 13.51
C GLY A 303 -16.33 22.03 13.28
N GLY A 304 -17.47 22.32 13.92
CA GLY A 304 -18.74 21.64 13.70
C GLY A 304 -19.22 20.68 14.80
N PHE A 305 -18.44 20.31 15.82
CA PHE A 305 -18.88 19.31 16.82
C PHE A 305 -19.98 19.80 17.78
N THR A 306 -21.07 19.04 17.93
CA THR A 306 -22.10 19.22 18.96
C THR A 306 -21.77 18.36 20.19
N GLY A 307 -21.34 19.00 21.28
CA GLY A 307 -21.37 18.36 22.60
C GLY A 307 -22.81 18.14 23.01
N GLY A 308 -23.22 16.88 23.19
CA GLY A 308 -24.51 16.54 23.76
C GLY A 308 -24.56 16.81 25.26
N PRO A 309 -25.76 16.80 25.86
CA PRO A 309 -25.92 16.96 27.30
C PRO A 309 -25.20 15.84 28.07
N ILE A 310 -24.78 16.13 29.29
CA ILE A 310 -24.36 15.11 30.25
C ILE A 310 -25.62 14.31 30.61
N THR A 311 -25.72 13.09 30.10
CA THR A 311 -26.81 12.18 30.45
C THR A 311 -26.55 11.57 31.80
N PHE A 312 -27.49 11.75 32.72
CA PHE A 312 -27.67 10.90 33.90
C PHE A 312 -28.77 9.90 33.54
N PRO A 313 -28.48 8.59 33.38
CA PRO A 313 -29.54 7.62 33.21
C PRO A 313 -30.38 7.61 34.49
N GLY A 314 -31.68 7.89 34.36
CA GLY A 314 -32.61 7.77 35.46
C GLY A 314 -32.78 6.29 35.83
N GLY A 315 -32.44 5.92 37.06
CA GLY A 315 -32.65 4.57 37.58
C GLY A 315 -34.14 4.23 37.68
N ARG A 316 -34.53 3.03 37.23
CA ARG A 316 -35.79 2.38 37.64
C ARG A 316 -35.52 1.53 38.88
N GLY A 317 -35.61 2.15 40.05
CA GLY A 317 -35.69 1.48 41.35
C GLY A 317 -37.10 1.59 41.95
N SER A 318 -37.47 0.68 42.84
CA SER A 318 -38.77 0.66 43.52
C SER A 318 -38.89 1.64 44.70
N ASP A 319 -37.83 2.41 44.99
CA ASP A 319 -37.82 3.50 45.96
C ASP A 319 -37.62 4.85 45.22
N PRO A 320 -38.63 5.74 45.17
CA PRO A 320 -38.57 6.99 44.43
C PRO A 320 -37.55 8.01 44.98
N GLY A 321 -36.97 7.79 46.17
CA GLY A 321 -36.01 8.70 46.81
C GLY A 321 -34.53 8.30 46.69
N HIS A 322 -34.21 7.06 46.30
CA HIS A 322 -32.85 6.51 46.26
C HIS A 322 -32.65 5.64 45.02
N ALA A 323 -33.11 6.11 43.86
CA ALA A 323 -32.94 5.37 42.63
C ALA A 323 -31.45 5.27 42.27
N ALA A 324 -30.83 4.17 42.69
CA ALA A 324 -29.49 3.77 42.29
C ALA A 324 -29.32 3.88 40.77
N GLY A 325 -28.30 4.62 40.34
CA GLY A 325 -27.83 4.57 38.96
C GLY A 325 -27.79 5.87 38.18
N THR A 326 -27.70 7.06 38.81
CA THR A 326 -27.39 8.30 38.08
C THR A 326 -25.91 8.35 37.65
N THR A 327 -25.55 7.55 36.65
CA THR A 327 -24.19 7.57 36.09
C THR A 327 -23.96 8.84 35.28
N ALA A 328 -23.00 9.68 35.66
CA ALA A 328 -22.63 10.83 34.83
C ALA A 328 -21.91 10.34 33.57
N GLY A 329 -22.46 10.64 32.39
CA GLY A 329 -21.84 10.31 31.10
C GLY A 329 -21.97 11.44 30.09
N VAL A 330 -21.25 11.34 28.98
CA VAL A 330 -21.25 12.33 27.89
C VAL A 330 -21.58 11.67 26.56
N GLU A 331 -22.37 12.36 25.75
CA GLU A 331 -22.57 12.00 24.34
C GLU A 331 -21.78 12.95 23.44
N VAL A 332 -20.93 12.38 22.58
CA VAL A 332 -20.11 13.11 21.62
C VAL A 332 -20.56 12.75 20.22
N THR A 333 -21.08 13.72 19.46
CA THR A 333 -21.50 13.50 18.06
C THR A 333 -20.41 13.97 17.11
N TRP A 334 -19.91 13.05 16.28
CA TRP A 334 -18.79 13.33 15.39
C TRP A 334 -19.22 14.02 14.09
N ASN A 335 -18.64 15.17 13.81
CA ASN A 335 -18.85 15.96 12.59
C ASN A 335 -17.90 15.56 11.47
N SER A 336 -17.96 16.30 10.36
CA SER A 336 -17.20 16.00 9.16
C SER A 336 -15.71 16.19 9.42
N LEU A 337 -14.98 15.09 9.51
CA LEU A 337 -13.52 15.07 9.41
C LEU A 337 -13.17 14.69 7.97
N THR A 338 -12.36 15.52 7.31
CA THR A 338 -11.83 15.24 5.97
C THR A 338 -10.33 15.15 6.04
N VAL A 339 -9.78 14.03 5.56
CA VAL A 339 -8.35 13.72 5.57
C VAL A 339 -7.80 13.69 4.16
N LYS A 340 -6.58 14.23 4.00
CA LYS A 340 -5.76 14.08 2.81
C LYS A 340 -4.98 12.78 2.91
N VAL A 341 -5.17 11.88 1.95
CA VAL A 341 -4.49 10.59 1.94
C VAL A 341 -3.77 10.35 0.63
N PHE A 342 -2.59 9.73 0.74
CA PHE A 342 -1.92 9.09 -0.37
C PHE A 342 -2.23 7.61 -0.32
N GLN A 343 -2.75 7.04 -1.42
CA GLN A 343 -3.09 5.63 -1.49
C GLN A 343 -2.66 4.98 -2.80
N PRO A 344 -2.41 3.66 -2.82
CA PRO A 344 -2.15 2.94 -4.05
C PRO A 344 -3.33 3.03 -5.02
N PRO A 345 -3.10 3.00 -6.35
CA PRO A 345 -4.18 2.87 -7.32
C PRO A 345 -4.96 1.57 -7.10
N PRO A 346 -6.22 1.50 -7.59
CA PRO A 346 -6.99 0.26 -7.59
C PRO A 346 -6.18 -0.91 -8.18
N GLY A 347 -6.11 -2.02 -7.46
CA GLY A 347 -5.35 -3.21 -7.85
C GLY A 347 -3.92 -3.30 -7.29
N TYR A 348 -3.46 -2.28 -6.55
CA TYR A 348 -2.14 -2.29 -5.91
C TYR A 348 -2.26 -2.23 -4.38
N SER A 349 -1.32 -2.90 -3.69
CA SER A 349 -1.21 -2.86 -2.22
C SER A 349 -0.20 -1.84 -1.72
N THR A 350 0.62 -1.28 -2.60
CA THR A 350 1.71 -0.33 -2.28
C THR A 350 1.91 0.66 -3.43
N CYS A 351 2.39 1.86 -3.11
CA CYS A 351 2.76 2.91 -4.07
C CYS A 351 3.96 3.71 -3.58
N THR A 352 4.60 4.46 -4.46
CA THR A 352 5.71 5.38 -4.15
C THR A 352 5.31 6.82 -4.30
#